data_AF-A0A351BGY4-F1
#
_entry.id   AF-A0A351BGY4-F1
#
_cell.length_a   1.000
_cell.length_b   1.000
_cell.length_c   1.000
_cell.angle_alpha   90.00
_cell.angle_beta   90.00
_cell.angle_gamma   90.00
#
_symmetry.space_group_name_H-M   'P 1'
#
loop_
_entity.id
_entity.type
_entity.pdbx_description
1 polymer ?
#
loop_
_entity_poly.entity_id
_entity_poly.type
_entity_poly.pdbx_seq_one_letter_code
_entity_poly.pdbx_strand_id
1 'polypeptide(L)'
;MTSPTSTMPVSAVADSGDDLLDALLGGTKWGNAGAGSGVAVGYSFPGATGAAVWAPAGAYGSPQNETATASALSPANQAAARLALQMWADLANLSFVEIAETTADVGDIRLAHTADPAIAPYWGWSLYPNGYWPAGGDIWINSSRAGADWTVGTNDFSSLLHEIGHSLGLKHPFDDQPVLPPSLDSQQYTLMAYERHPHGLFRDVVDHGG
;
A
#
# COMPACT_ATOMS: atom_id res chain seq x y z
N MET A 1 7.45 19.55 -3.28
CA MET A 1 6.62 18.81 -2.32
C MET A 1 5.40 18.36 -3.06
N THR A 2 4.91 17.18 -2.73
CA THR A 2 3.77 16.56 -3.40
C THR A 2 2.48 17.27 -3.02
N SER A 3 1.59 17.40 -3.99
CA SER A 3 0.32 18.13 -3.87
C SER A 3 -0.81 17.23 -4.39
N PRO A 4 -2.10 17.58 -4.17
CA PRO A 4 -3.21 16.79 -4.71
C PRO A 4 -3.17 16.57 -6.23
N THR A 5 -2.38 17.36 -6.98
CA THR A 5 -2.27 17.32 -8.44
C THR A 5 -0.85 17.07 -8.96
N SER A 6 0.09 16.68 -8.08
CA SER A 6 1.46 16.35 -8.45
C SER A 6 1.93 15.13 -7.66
N THR A 7 3.11 14.62 -8.01
CA THR A 7 3.71 13.44 -7.40
C THR A 7 5.23 13.62 -7.33
N MET A 8 5.89 12.90 -6.44
CA MET A 8 7.35 12.84 -6.44
C MET A 8 7.88 12.03 -7.64
N PRO A 9 9.15 12.23 -8.02
CA PRO A 9 9.74 11.46 -9.10
C PRO A 9 9.84 9.96 -8.78
N VAL A 10 9.87 9.15 -9.83
CA VAL A 10 10.11 7.70 -9.79
C VAL A 10 11.25 7.32 -10.72
N SER A 11 11.83 6.14 -10.52
CA SER A 11 12.84 5.55 -11.39
C SER A 11 12.52 4.09 -11.68
N ALA A 12 12.93 3.62 -12.86
CA ALA A 12 12.79 2.22 -13.22
C ALA A 12 13.76 1.36 -12.39
N VAL A 13 13.29 0.16 -12.05
CA VAL A 13 14.10 -0.89 -11.42
C VAL A 13 14.25 -1.99 -12.45
N ALA A 14 15.49 -2.28 -12.85
CA ALA A 14 15.78 -3.42 -13.70
C ALA A 14 15.85 -4.71 -12.87
N ASP A 15 15.59 -5.82 -13.53
CA ASP A 15 15.77 -7.16 -12.97
C ASP A 15 17.20 -7.32 -12.43
N SER A 16 17.28 -7.93 -11.25
CA SER A 16 18.52 -8.23 -10.55
C SER A 16 19.27 -9.40 -11.16
N GLY A 17 18.57 -10.26 -11.93
CA GLY A 17 19.07 -11.52 -12.45
C GLY A 17 18.86 -12.72 -11.51
N ASP A 18 18.13 -12.51 -10.40
CA ASP A 18 17.64 -13.57 -9.52
C ASP A 18 16.11 -13.63 -9.63
N ASP A 19 15.61 -14.67 -10.28
CA ASP A 19 14.17 -14.86 -10.53
C ASP A 19 13.33 -14.81 -9.24
N LEU A 20 13.88 -15.18 -8.08
CA LEU A 20 13.14 -15.14 -6.82
C LEU A 20 12.91 -13.71 -6.31
N LEU A 21 13.85 -12.81 -6.59
CA LEU A 21 13.72 -11.39 -6.27
C LEU A 21 12.90 -10.70 -7.36
N ASP A 22 13.23 -10.97 -8.61
CA ASP A 22 12.61 -10.34 -9.78
C ASP A 22 11.12 -10.69 -9.88
N ALA A 23 10.72 -11.85 -9.37
CA ALA A 23 9.31 -12.22 -9.24
C ALA A 23 8.48 -11.29 -8.35
N LEU A 24 9.13 -10.48 -7.50
CA LEU A 24 8.48 -9.50 -6.64
C LEU A 24 8.68 -8.06 -7.13
N LEU A 25 9.48 -7.81 -8.17
CA LEU A 25 9.74 -6.46 -8.66
C LEU A 25 8.66 -5.98 -9.63
N GLY A 26 7.95 -4.91 -9.28
CA GLY A 26 7.00 -4.21 -10.17
C GLY A 26 7.68 -3.25 -11.16
N GLY A 27 9.02 -3.18 -11.17
CA GLY A 27 9.79 -2.43 -12.17
C GLY A 27 9.90 -0.92 -11.95
N THR A 28 9.32 -0.37 -10.87
CA THR A 28 9.37 1.06 -10.53
C THR A 28 9.58 1.28 -9.04
N LYS A 29 10.25 2.37 -8.67
CA LYS A 29 10.43 2.80 -7.27
C LYS A 29 10.37 4.32 -7.13
N TRP A 30 10.09 4.78 -5.92
CA TRP A 30 10.19 6.20 -5.56
C TRP A 30 11.61 6.75 -5.68
N GLY A 31 11.75 8.00 -6.12
CA GLY A 31 13.00 8.74 -6.24
C GLY A 31 13.71 8.60 -7.60
N ASN A 32 14.62 9.53 -7.88
CA ASN A 32 15.35 9.64 -9.15
C ASN A 32 16.57 8.72 -9.28
N ALA A 33 17.07 8.20 -8.17
CA ALA A 33 18.24 7.34 -8.15
C ALA A 33 17.84 5.88 -8.33
N GLY A 34 18.64 5.10 -9.04
CA GLY A 34 18.36 3.68 -9.30
C GLY A 34 18.40 2.79 -8.06
N ALA A 35 18.27 1.48 -8.29
CA ALA A 35 18.29 0.45 -7.24
C ALA A 35 19.50 0.60 -6.30
N GLY A 36 19.29 0.28 -5.01
CA GLY A 36 20.30 0.43 -3.95
C GLY A 36 20.41 1.84 -3.35
N SER A 37 19.78 2.85 -3.96
CA SER A 37 19.72 4.21 -3.40
C SER A 37 18.45 4.42 -2.58
N GLY A 38 18.63 4.88 -1.35
CA GLY A 38 17.52 5.17 -0.46
C GLY A 38 16.74 6.43 -0.83
N VAL A 39 15.53 6.55 -0.30
CA VAL A 39 14.63 7.67 -0.57
C VAL A 39 13.76 7.98 0.64
N ALA A 40 13.47 9.27 0.85
CA ALA A 40 12.46 9.73 1.78
C ALA A 40 11.12 9.84 1.06
N VAL A 41 10.10 9.16 1.58
CA VAL A 41 8.74 9.12 1.02
C VAL A 41 7.80 9.80 2.01
N GLY A 42 7.09 10.82 1.55
CA GLY A 42 6.03 11.45 2.32
C GLY A 42 4.81 10.52 2.35
N TYR A 43 4.13 10.43 3.49
CA TYR A 43 2.83 9.77 3.56
C TYR A 43 1.83 10.66 4.29
N SER A 44 0.54 10.50 4.00
CA SER A 44 -0.51 11.28 4.66
C SER A 44 -1.81 10.50 4.83
N PHE A 45 -2.67 11.03 5.70
CA PHE A 45 -3.99 10.50 6.00
C PHE A 45 -5.06 11.50 5.57
N PRO A 46 -5.63 11.35 4.36
CA PRO A 46 -6.75 12.17 3.89
C PRO A 46 -7.87 12.23 4.91
N GLY A 47 -8.34 13.44 5.20
CA GLY A 47 -9.43 13.65 6.16
C GLY A 47 -9.00 13.82 7.62
N ALA A 48 -7.72 13.59 7.97
CA ALA A 48 -7.25 13.67 9.36
C ALA A 48 -7.16 15.10 9.92
N THR A 49 -6.83 16.08 9.08
CA THR A 49 -6.62 17.50 9.45
C THR A 49 -7.69 18.44 8.88
N GLY A 50 -8.67 17.92 8.15
CA GLY A 50 -9.68 18.70 7.43
C GLY A 50 -10.23 17.94 6.23
N ALA A 51 -11.02 18.61 5.39
CA ALA A 51 -11.52 17.99 4.16
C ALA A 51 -10.35 17.62 3.22
N ALA A 52 -10.31 16.36 2.79
CA ALA A 52 -9.32 15.89 1.84
C ALA A 52 -9.50 16.57 0.47
N VAL A 53 -8.39 16.92 -0.17
CA VAL A 53 -8.37 17.43 -1.54
C VAL A 53 -7.72 16.39 -2.44
N TRP A 54 -8.34 16.14 -3.59
CA TRP A 54 -7.87 15.22 -4.61
C TRP A 54 -7.79 15.94 -5.95
N ALA A 55 -6.95 15.44 -6.86
CA ALA A 55 -7.04 15.84 -8.26
C ALA A 55 -8.45 15.52 -8.82
N PRO A 56 -8.94 16.30 -9.79
CA PRO A 56 -10.12 15.93 -10.55
C PRO A 56 -9.98 14.52 -11.14
N ALA A 57 -11.07 13.75 -11.26
CA ALA A 57 -11.02 12.33 -11.67
C ALA A 57 -10.18 12.07 -12.95
N GLY A 58 -10.32 12.91 -13.98
CA GLY A 58 -9.55 12.78 -15.23
C GLY A 58 -8.06 13.15 -15.13
N ALA A 59 -7.63 13.71 -14.00
CA ALA A 59 -6.25 14.09 -13.70
C ALA A 59 -5.65 13.30 -12.53
N TYR A 60 -6.44 12.51 -11.79
CA TYR A 60 -5.99 11.72 -10.66
C TYR A 60 -5.18 10.49 -11.11
N GLY A 61 -5.63 9.82 -12.18
CA GLY A 61 -4.90 8.72 -12.80
C GLY A 61 -5.13 7.35 -12.14
N SER A 62 -6.26 7.17 -11.46
CA SER A 62 -6.81 5.86 -11.11
C SER A 62 -7.83 5.40 -12.17
N PRO A 63 -7.94 4.09 -12.48
CA PRO A 63 -9.01 3.57 -13.31
C PRO A 63 -10.39 3.57 -12.62
N GLN A 64 -10.44 3.78 -11.31
CA GLN A 64 -11.66 3.88 -10.51
C GLN A 64 -11.88 5.32 -10.00
N ASN A 65 -12.97 5.53 -9.25
CA ASN A 65 -13.34 6.84 -8.71
C ASN A 65 -13.38 6.78 -7.17
N GLU A 66 -12.32 6.22 -6.57
CA GLU A 66 -12.22 5.98 -5.13
C GLU A 66 -12.40 7.27 -4.32
N THR A 67 -11.88 8.38 -4.85
CA THR A 67 -11.93 9.73 -4.26
C THR A 67 -13.36 10.22 -4.03
N ALA A 68 -14.34 9.79 -4.83
CA ALA A 68 -15.73 10.22 -4.70
C ALA A 68 -16.43 9.64 -3.46
N THR A 69 -15.91 8.57 -2.88
CA THR A 69 -16.42 7.95 -1.65
C THR A 69 -15.35 7.82 -0.58
N ALA A 70 -14.27 8.60 -0.71
CA ALA A 70 -13.16 8.58 0.21
C ALA A 70 -13.59 9.00 1.62
N SER A 71 -13.04 8.33 2.63
CA SER A 71 -13.24 8.67 4.03
C SER A 71 -11.97 8.44 4.85
N ALA A 72 -11.88 9.15 5.98
CA ALA A 72 -10.69 9.15 6.80
C ALA A 72 -10.48 7.82 7.53
N LEU A 73 -9.22 7.45 7.72
CA LEU A 73 -8.86 6.40 8.68
C LEU A 73 -9.07 6.90 10.12
N SER A 74 -9.49 6.00 11.00
CA SER A 74 -9.54 6.26 12.44
C SER A 74 -8.14 6.55 13.00
N PRO A 75 -8.00 7.30 14.11
CA PRO A 75 -6.69 7.51 14.73
C PRO A 75 -5.93 6.22 15.07
N ALA A 76 -6.65 5.15 15.43
CA ALA A 76 -6.07 3.84 15.68
C ALA A 76 -5.52 3.20 14.40
N ASN A 77 -6.27 3.25 13.30
CA ASN A 77 -5.83 2.73 12.00
C ASN A 77 -4.65 3.54 11.44
N GLN A 78 -4.64 4.86 11.66
CA GLN A 78 -3.48 5.70 11.34
C GLN A 78 -2.24 5.28 12.15
N ALA A 79 -2.39 4.96 13.44
CA ALA A 79 -1.28 4.48 14.26
C ALA A 79 -0.74 3.11 13.78
N ALA A 80 -1.62 2.21 13.36
CA ALA A 80 -1.23 0.95 12.74
C ALA A 80 -0.49 1.17 11.40
N ALA A 81 -0.97 2.09 10.56
CA ALA A 81 -0.28 2.45 9.31
C ALA A 81 1.12 3.03 9.54
N ARG A 82 1.29 3.91 10.54
CA ARG A 82 2.62 4.41 10.94
C ARG A 82 3.57 3.27 11.31
N LEU A 83 3.08 2.29 12.08
CA LEU A 83 3.86 1.12 12.46
C LEU A 83 4.21 0.24 11.26
N ALA A 84 3.26 -0.01 10.36
CA ALA A 84 3.49 -0.81 9.15
C ALA A 84 4.51 -0.16 8.20
N LEU A 85 4.44 1.16 8.02
CA LEU A 85 5.44 1.93 7.27
C LEU A 85 6.82 1.84 7.94
N GLN A 86 6.88 1.96 9.27
CA GLN A 86 8.14 1.80 10.01
C GLN A 86 8.75 0.41 9.81
N MET A 87 7.94 -0.65 9.81
CA MET A 87 8.44 -2.02 9.56
C MET A 87 9.08 -2.17 8.18
N TRP A 88 8.54 -1.51 7.15
CA TRP A 88 9.18 -1.44 5.84
C TRP A 88 10.50 -0.63 5.87
N ALA A 89 10.52 0.49 6.59
CA ALA A 89 11.73 1.30 6.77
C ALA A 89 12.84 0.58 7.57
N ASP A 90 12.49 -0.34 8.47
CA ASP A 90 13.46 -1.13 9.22
C ASP A 90 14.20 -2.16 8.35
N LEU A 91 13.59 -2.58 7.23
CA LEU A 91 14.13 -3.61 6.32
C LEU A 91 14.84 -3.04 5.11
N ALA A 92 14.43 -1.86 4.64
CA ALA A 92 14.92 -1.24 3.42
C ALA A 92 15.61 0.10 3.71
N ASN A 93 16.40 0.60 2.76
CA ASN A 93 17.00 1.94 2.86
C ASN A 93 15.94 3.03 2.56
N LEU A 94 14.88 3.10 3.37
CA LEU A 94 13.74 3.99 3.21
C LEU A 94 13.51 4.79 4.50
N SER A 95 12.99 6.00 4.35
CA SER A 95 12.47 6.76 5.48
C SER A 95 11.10 7.33 5.13
N PHE A 96 10.15 7.24 6.05
CA PHE A 96 8.82 7.79 5.87
C PHE A 96 8.64 9.08 6.66
N VAL A 97 8.00 10.08 6.06
CA VAL A 97 7.72 11.36 6.70
C VAL A 97 6.22 11.62 6.64
N GLU A 98 5.59 11.77 7.79
CA GLU A 98 4.18 12.12 7.83
C GLU A 98 3.96 13.57 7.42
N ILE A 99 3.07 13.77 6.45
CA ILE A 99 2.64 15.07 5.97
C ILE A 99 1.23 15.33 6.49
N ALA A 100 1.07 16.40 7.26
CA ALA A 100 -0.24 16.93 7.61
C ALA A 100 -0.87 17.55 6.35
N GLU A 101 -1.98 16.98 5.86
CA GLU A 101 -2.55 17.44 4.60
C GLU A 101 -3.05 18.89 4.69
N THR A 102 -2.77 19.63 3.63
CA THR A 102 -3.37 20.93 3.31
C THR A 102 -3.98 20.88 1.92
N THR A 103 -4.53 22.00 1.45
CA THR A 103 -4.98 22.10 0.05
C THR A 103 -3.83 22.06 -0.97
N ALA A 104 -2.58 22.19 -0.51
CA ALA A 104 -1.39 22.27 -1.35
C ALA A 104 -0.35 21.16 -1.07
N ASP A 105 -0.38 20.54 0.11
CA ASP A 105 0.62 19.57 0.54
C ASP A 105 -0.07 18.26 0.94
N VAL A 106 0.39 17.16 0.36
CA VAL A 106 -0.04 15.78 0.67
C VAL A 106 1.17 14.85 0.65
N GLY A 107 1.01 13.63 1.16
CA GLY A 107 2.02 12.58 1.02
C GLY A 107 2.13 12.04 -0.40
N ASP A 108 3.25 11.40 -0.69
CA ASP A 108 3.46 10.59 -1.90
C ASP A 108 2.64 9.29 -1.84
N ILE A 109 2.39 8.79 -0.64
CA ILE A 109 1.48 7.68 -0.34
C ILE A 109 0.34 8.22 0.53
N ARG A 110 -0.90 8.16 0.05
CA ARG A 110 -2.08 8.55 0.84
C ARG A 110 -2.90 7.33 1.18
N LEU A 111 -3.23 7.16 2.47
CA LEU A 111 -4.01 6.02 2.94
C LEU A 111 -5.42 6.45 3.34
N ALA A 112 -6.43 5.97 2.64
CA ALA A 112 -7.83 6.33 2.89
C ALA A 112 -8.78 5.14 2.75
N HIS A 113 -9.92 5.22 3.42
CA HIS A 113 -11.03 4.33 3.12
C HIS A 113 -11.73 4.76 1.83
N THR A 114 -12.32 3.80 1.12
CA THR A 114 -13.27 4.08 0.03
C THR A 114 -14.43 3.08 0.06
N ALA A 115 -15.57 3.51 -0.48
CA ALA A 115 -16.75 2.68 -0.70
C ALA A 115 -17.06 2.55 -2.21
N ASP A 116 -16.07 2.77 -3.08
CA ASP A 116 -16.20 2.54 -4.52
C ASP A 116 -16.63 1.08 -4.78
N PRO A 117 -17.67 0.82 -5.59
CA PRO A 117 -18.17 -0.53 -5.81
C PRO A 117 -17.11 -1.51 -6.33
N ALA A 118 -16.09 -1.05 -7.04
CA ALA A 118 -15.03 -1.91 -7.57
C ALA A 118 -14.16 -2.52 -6.46
N ILE A 119 -14.06 -1.90 -5.28
CA ILE A 119 -13.28 -2.42 -4.14
C ILE A 119 -14.01 -3.52 -3.37
N ALA A 120 -15.29 -3.78 -3.71
CA ALA A 120 -16.14 -4.72 -3.00
C ALA A 120 -15.58 -6.14 -2.81
N PRO A 121 -14.73 -6.72 -3.69
CA PRO A 121 -14.17 -8.05 -3.45
C PRO A 121 -12.86 -8.04 -2.64
N TYR A 122 -12.22 -6.89 -2.44
CA TYR A 122 -10.87 -6.79 -1.88
C TYR A 122 -10.85 -6.08 -0.52
N TRP A 123 -9.88 -6.43 0.34
CA TRP A 123 -9.63 -5.67 1.57
C TRP A 123 -9.18 -4.24 1.26
N GLY A 124 -8.32 -4.09 0.27
CA GLY A 124 -7.85 -2.84 -0.28
C GLY A 124 -7.19 -3.07 -1.63
N TRP A 125 -6.64 -2.00 -2.19
CA TRP A 125 -5.63 -2.06 -3.24
C TRP A 125 -4.70 -0.86 -3.12
N SER A 126 -3.57 -0.95 -3.80
CA SER A 126 -2.67 0.18 -3.98
C SER A 126 -2.29 0.37 -5.44
N LEU A 127 -2.03 1.63 -5.80
CA LEU A 127 -1.41 1.98 -7.07
C LEU A 127 0.11 2.02 -6.90
N TYR A 128 0.84 1.44 -7.85
CA TYR A 128 2.31 1.47 -7.87
C TYR A 128 2.88 2.90 -7.87
N PRO A 129 4.16 3.08 -7.48
CA PRO A 129 4.87 4.34 -7.65
C PRO A 129 4.70 4.91 -9.06
N ASN A 130 4.17 6.13 -9.15
CA ASN A 130 3.98 6.82 -10.42
C ASN A 130 4.43 8.27 -10.31
N GLY A 131 5.36 8.68 -11.19
CA GLY A 131 5.91 10.04 -11.22
C GLY A 131 5.14 11.02 -12.12
N TYR A 132 3.97 10.62 -12.62
CA TYR A 132 3.11 11.45 -13.47
C TYR A 132 1.70 11.62 -12.89
N TRP A 133 1.07 10.53 -12.46
CA TRP A 133 -0.30 10.52 -11.94
C TRP A 133 -0.33 10.68 -10.41
N PRO A 134 -1.12 11.63 -9.87
CA PRO A 134 -1.25 11.84 -8.42
C PRO A 134 -1.78 10.64 -7.64
N ALA A 135 -2.46 9.70 -8.28
CA ALA A 135 -2.92 8.45 -7.65
C ALA A 135 -1.78 7.47 -7.34
N GLY A 136 -0.59 7.65 -7.93
CA GLY A 136 0.53 6.74 -7.72
C GLY A 136 0.91 6.66 -6.24
N GLY A 137 1.02 5.45 -5.70
CA GLY A 137 1.29 5.24 -4.28
C GLY A 137 0.07 5.17 -3.38
N ASP A 138 -1.09 5.66 -3.82
CA ASP A 138 -2.24 5.73 -2.93
C ASP A 138 -2.74 4.32 -2.56
N ILE A 139 -3.20 4.19 -1.32
CA ILE A 139 -3.74 2.97 -0.73
C ILE A 139 -5.21 3.22 -0.41
N TRP A 140 -6.07 2.43 -1.04
CA TRP A 140 -7.50 2.46 -0.86
C TRP A 140 -7.93 1.24 -0.07
N ILE A 141 -8.61 1.48 1.06
CA ILE A 141 -9.05 0.41 1.97
C ILE A 141 -10.57 0.32 1.96
N ASN A 142 -11.10 -0.87 1.75
CA ASN A 142 -12.52 -1.13 1.74
C ASN A 142 -13.10 -0.96 3.15
N SER A 143 -13.90 0.10 3.36
CA SER A 143 -14.49 0.42 4.67
C SER A 143 -15.47 -0.64 5.20
N SER A 144 -15.97 -1.53 4.34
CA SER A 144 -16.90 -2.62 4.72
C SER A 144 -16.22 -3.94 5.03
N ARG A 145 -14.94 -4.11 4.64
CA ARG A 145 -14.16 -5.34 4.85
C ARG A 145 -13.05 -5.19 5.86
N ALA A 146 -12.42 -4.02 5.92
CA ALA A 146 -11.43 -3.76 6.95
C ALA A 146 -12.11 -3.82 8.32
N GLY A 147 -11.60 -4.71 9.18
CA GLY A 147 -12.05 -4.82 10.55
C GLY A 147 -11.61 -3.63 11.40
N ALA A 148 -11.97 -3.66 12.67
CA ALA A 148 -11.59 -2.65 13.64
C ALA A 148 -10.19 -2.87 14.25
N ASP A 149 -9.60 -4.07 14.08
CA ASP A 149 -8.38 -4.49 14.76
C ASP A 149 -7.19 -4.62 13.80
N TRP A 150 -6.41 -3.55 13.72
CA TRP A 150 -5.19 -3.48 12.92
C TRP A 150 -3.93 -3.67 13.78
N THR A 151 -4.02 -4.45 14.85
CA THR A 151 -2.84 -4.78 15.66
C THR A 151 -1.91 -5.75 14.93
N VAL A 152 -0.61 -5.70 15.27
CA VAL A 152 0.39 -6.58 14.68
C VAL A 152 -0.03 -8.04 14.82
N GLY A 153 -0.03 -8.77 13.70
CA GLY A 153 -0.39 -10.18 13.63
C GLY A 153 -1.84 -10.45 13.21
N THR A 154 -2.69 -9.43 13.05
CA THR A 154 -4.03 -9.59 12.49
C THR A 154 -4.01 -9.64 10.96
N ASN A 155 -5.10 -10.14 10.37
CA ASN A 155 -5.27 -10.14 8.91
C ASN A 155 -5.30 -8.71 8.35
N ASP A 156 -5.96 -7.76 9.04
CA ASP A 156 -6.01 -6.36 8.59
C ASP A 156 -4.60 -5.73 8.56
N PHE A 157 -3.77 -6.02 9.57
CA PHE A 157 -2.39 -5.53 9.59
C PHE A 157 -1.52 -6.19 8.51
N SER A 158 -1.73 -7.48 8.25
CA SER A 158 -1.04 -8.18 7.15
C SER A 158 -1.44 -7.62 5.78
N SER A 159 -2.73 -7.34 5.57
CA SER A 159 -3.21 -6.69 4.34
C SER A 159 -2.63 -5.28 4.20
N LEU A 160 -2.54 -4.52 5.30
CA LEU A 160 -1.92 -3.20 5.27
C LEU A 160 -0.43 -3.26 4.86
N LEU A 161 0.33 -4.22 5.39
CA LEU A 161 1.72 -4.42 4.98
C LEU A 161 1.82 -4.80 3.49
N HIS A 162 0.89 -5.62 2.99
CA HIS A 162 0.80 -6.02 1.59
C HIS A 162 0.54 -4.81 0.67
N GLU A 163 -0.47 -3.99 0.98
CA GLU A 163 -0.77 -2.80 0.17
C GLU A 163 0.37 -1.78 0.17
N ILE A 164 1.05 -1.60 1.32
CA ILE A 164 2.26 -0.76 1.36
C ILE A 164 3.37 -1.35 0.47
N GLY A 165 3.49 -2.67 0.38
CA GLY A 165 4.42 -3.34 -0.53
C GLY A 165 4.18 -2.91 -1.99
N HIS A 166 2.92 -2.90 -2.43
CA HIS A 166 2.54 -2.37 -3.75
C HIS A 166 2.87 -0.89 -3.91
N SER A 167 2.55 -0.05 -2.91
CA SER A 167 2.91 1.38 -2.93
C SER A 167 4.41 1.62 -3.00
N LEU A 168 5.24 0.63 -2.65
CA LEU A 168 6.70 0.68 -2.73
C LEU A 168 7.26 0.06 -4.02
N GLY A 169 6.41 -0.53 -4.86
CA GLY A 169 6.81 -1.09 -6.16
C GLY A 169 6.92 -2.61 -6.19
N LEU A 170 6.40 -3.34 -5.18
CA LEU A 170 6.41 -4.80 -5.18
C LEU A 170 5.16 -5.36 -5.86
N LYS A 171 5.33 -6.32 -6.76
CA LYS A 171 4.21 -7.03 -7.41
C LYS A 171 3.85 -8.31 -6.68
N HIS A 172 2.67 -8.85 -7.02
CA HIS A 172 2.35 -10.21 -6.63
C HIS A 172 3.34 -11.19 -7.28
N PRO A 173 3.73 -12.27 -6.58
CA PRO A 173 4.70 -13.23 -7.09
C PRO A 173 4.24 -14.02 -8.32
N PHE A 174 2.94 -13.97 -8.65
CA PHE A 174 2.33 -14.66 -9.79
C PHE A 174 1.98 -13.73 -10.96
N ASP A 175 2.09 -12.41 -10.78
CA ASP A 175 1.76 -11.41 -11.81
C ASP A 175 2.99 -11.12 -12.66
N ASP A 176 2.87 -11.19 -13.99
CA ASP A 176 3.93 -10.90 -14.98
C ASP A 176 5.26 -11.67 -14.79
N GLN A 177 5.90 -12.10 -15.88
CA GLN A 177 7.18 -12.82 -15.75
C GLN A 177 8.32 -11.88 -15.33
N PRO A 178 9.27 -12.35 -14.50
CA PRO A 178 9.33 -13.69 -13.89
C PRO A 178 8.33 -13.87 -12.73
N VAL A 179 7.95 -15.11 -12.41
CA VAL A 179 7.04 -15.45 -11.30
C VAL A 179 7.67 -16.46 -10.36
N LEU A 180 7.25 -16.48 -9.09
CA LEU A 180 7.71 -17.50 -8.15
C LEU A 180 7.22 -18.89 -8.58
N PRO A 181 8.02 -19.94 -8.36
CA PRO A 181 7.53 -21.30 -8.43
C PRO A 181 6.34 -21.49 -7.47
N PRO A 182 5.31 -22.29 -7.83
CA PRO A 182 4.13 -22.48 -6.96
C PRO A 182 4.46 -22.96 -5.54
N SER A 183 5.57 -23.67 -5.33
CA SER A 183 6.00 -24.09 -3.99
C SER A 183 6.49 -22.95 -3.09
N LEU A 184 6.74 -21.77 -3.66
CA LEU A 184 7.22 -20.56 -2.99
C LEU A 184 6.19 -19.41 -3.03
N ASP A 185 5.12 -19.52 -3.83
CA ASP A 185 4.02 -18.56 -3.89
C ASP A 185 3.06 -18.75 -2.72
N SER A 186 3.50 -18.38 -1.51
CA SER A 186 2.62 -18.33 -0.34
C SER A 186 3.10 -17.31 0.69
N GLN A 187 2.20 -16.96 1.60
CA GLN A 187 2.45 -16.06 2.73
C GLN A 187 3.52 -16.59 3.71
N GLN A 188 3.99 -17.82 3.54
CA GLN A 188 5.19 -18.31 4.22
C GLN A 188 6.47 -17.60 3.75
N TYR A 189 6.53 -17.24 2.47
CA TYR A 189 7.74 -16.72 1.82
C TYR A 189 7.64 -15.24 1.49
N THR A 190 6.44 -14.74 1.18
CA THR A 190 6.24 -13.33 0.86
C THR A 190 4.84 -12.87 1.25
N LEU A 191 4.75 -11.66 1.84
CA LEU A 191 3.47 -11.02 2.13
C LEU A 191 2.69 -10.70 0.85
N MET A 192 3.36 -10.63 -0.31
CA MET A 192 2.74 -10.34 -1.60
C MET A 192 1.96 -11.54 -2.18
N ALA A 193 2.04 -12.73 -1.58
CA ALA A 193 1.30 -13.90 -2.06
C ALA A 193 -0.15 -13.91 -1.56
N TYR A 194 -1.04 -14.47 -2.36
CA TYR A 194 -2.44 -14.70 -1.98
C TYR A 194 -2.63 -16.01 -1.22
N GLU A 195 -1.83 -17.02 -1.52
CA GLU A 195 -1.95 -18.32 -0.87
C GLU A 195 -1.49 -18.23 0.58
N ARG A 196 -2.35 -18.65 1.50
CA ARG A 196 -2.03 -18.65 2.94
C ARG A 196 -0.89 -19.62 3.23
N HIS A 197 -0.17 -19.35 4.32
CA HIS A 197 0.81 -20.29 4.86
C HIS A 197 0.18 -21.70 4.94
N PRO A 198 0.79 -22.75 4.35
CA PRO A 198 0.18 -24.09 4.22
C PRO A 198 -0.11 -24.78 5.57
N HIS A 199 0.44 -24.26 6.66
CA HIS A 199 0.17 -24.68 8.04
C HIS A 199 -0.46 -23.59 8.93
N GLY A 200 -0.93 -22.49 8.34
CA GLY A 200 -1.64 -21.41 9.05
C GLY A 200 -3.07 -21.83 9.40
N LEU A 201 -3.23 -22.63 10.46
CA LEU A 201 -4.55 -22.92 11.03
C LEU A 201 -5.03 -21.69 11.81
N PHE A 202 -6.02 -20.97 11.28
CA PHE A 202 -6.86 -20.11 12.11
C PHE A 202 -7.82 -21.03 12.88
N ARG A 203 -7.80 -20.97 14.22
CA ARG A 203 -8.90 -21.52 15.02
C ARG A 203 -10.01 -20.49 15.06
N ASP A 204 -11.20 -20.86 14.60
CA ASP A 204 -12.42 -20.19 15.06
C ASP A 204 -12.52 -20.44 16.56
N VAL A 205 -12.21 -19.41 17.36
CA VAL A 205 -12.51 -19.43 18.79
C VAL A 205 -13.99 -19.13 18.91
N VAL A 206 -14.81 -20.18 18.99
CA VAL A 206 -16.19 -20.04 19.45
C VAL A 206 -16.12 -19.76 20.95
N ASP A 207 -16.32 -18.51 21.34
CA ASP A 207 -16.53 -18.17 22.75
C ASP A 207 -17.85 -18.80 23.22
N HIS A 208 -17.77 -19.71 24.18
CA HIS A 208 -18.93 -20.34 24.78
C HIS A 208 -19.48 -19.60 25.99
N GLY A 209 -18.98 -18.38 26.30
CA GLY A 209 -19.49 -17.53 27.36
C GLY A 209 -19.28 -18.13 28.75
N GLY A 210 -18.28 -17.63 29.47
CA GLY A 210 -18.11 -17.88 30.90
C GLY A 210 -18.93 -16.96 31.78
#